data_AF-A0A839CSV0-F1
#
_entry.id   AF-A0A839CSV0-F1
#
_cell.length_a   1.000
_cell.length_b   1.000
_cell.length_c   1.000
_cell.angle_alpha   90.00
_cell.angle_beta   90.00
_cell.angle_gamma   90.00
#
_symmetry.space_group_name_H-M   'P 1'
#
loop_
_entity.id
_entity.type
_entity.pdbx_description
1 polymer ?
#
loop_
_entity_poly.entity_id
_entity_poly.type
_entity_poly.pdbx_seq_one_letter_code
_entity_poly.pdbx_strand_id
1 'polypeptide(L)' 'MLILELKKYIIEHPRVSLLEITKKFNLSGEQARNMLDPWVERGKLDRFKPTRICGGCKCVNDECLVLSMELYTWK' A
#
# COMPACT_ATOMS: atom_id res chain seq x y z
N MET A 1 12.39 -14.64 3.96
CA MET A 1 12.94 -13.26 3.96
C MET A 1 11.79 -12.31 3.67
N LEU A 2 11.58 -11.29 4.51
CA LEU A 2 10.36 -10.48 4.55
C LEU A 2 9.91 -9.94 3.18
N ILE A 3 10.85 -9.48 2.35
CA ILE A 3 10.55 -8.94 1.02
C ILE A 3 9.99 -9.99 0.04
N LEU A 4 10.41 -11.26 0.15
CA LEU A 4 9.89 -12.33 -0.71
C LEU A 4 8.47 -12.72 -0.30
N GLU A 5 8.18 -12.70 1.01
CA GLU A 5 6.85 -12.98 1.54
C GLU A 5 5.88 -11.84 1.23
N LEU A 6 6.34 -10.59 1.31
CA LEU A 6 5.56 -9.42 0.88
C LEU A 6 5.20 -9.51 -0.60
N LYS A 7 6.16 -9.86 -1.47
CA LYS A 7 5.91 -10.09 -2.89
C LYS A 7 4.88 -11.20 -3.10
N LYS A 8 5.07 -12.35 -2.45
CA LYS A 8 4.16 -13.50 -2.55
C LYS A 8 2.74 -13.10 -2.16
N TYR A 9 2.60 -12.38 -1.04
CA TYR A 9 1.31 -11.89 -0.58
C TYR A 9 0.63 -10.97 -1.60
N ILE A 10 1.33 -10.02 -2.19
CA ILE A 10 0.73 -9.10 -3.17
C ILE A 10 0.36 -9.82 -4.49
N ILE A 11 1.08 -10.89 -4.84
CA ILE A 11 0.72 -11.73 -5.99
C ILE A 11 -0.53 -12.57 -5.71
N GLU A 12 -0.64 -13.13 -4.51
CA GLU A 12 -1.80 -13.93 -4.08
C GLU A 12 -3.06 -13.07 -3.88
N HIS A 13 -2.89 -11.78 -3.61
CA HIS A 13 -3.97 -10.83 -3.37
C HIS A 13 -3.97 -9.75 -4.47
N PRO A 14 -4.83 -9.84 -5.50
CA PRO A 14 -4.75 -9.02 -6.72
C PRO A 14 -4.88 -7.51 -6.48
N ARG A 15 -5.40 -7.11 -5.33
CA ARG A 15 -5.52 -5.71 -4.91
C ARG A 15 -5.45 -5.63 -3.40
N VAL A 16 -4.40 -5.00 -2.88
CA VAL A 16 -4.18 -4.84 -1.44
C VAL A 16 -3.97 -3.38 -1.08
N SER A 17 -4.52 -2.94 0.04
CA SER A 17 -4.24 -1.63 0.59
C SER A 17 -2.91 -1.60 1.35
N LEU A 18 -2.32 -0.41 1.46
CA LEU A 18 -1.14 -0.20 2.30
C LEU A 18 -1.47 -0.53 3.76
N LEU A 19 -2.71 -0.27 4.21
CA LEU A 19 -3.18 -0.63 5.56
C LEU A 19 -3.17 -2.14 5.80
N GLU A 20 -3.57 -2.95 4.81
CA GLU A 20 -3.51 -4.41 4.94
C GLU A 20 -2.07 -4.90 5.03
N ILE A 21 -1.17 -4.30 4.25
CA ILE A 21 0.26 -4.61 4.27
C ILE A 21 0.86 -4.26 5.64
N THR A 22 0.61 -3.06 6.16
CA THR A 22 1.14 -2.63 7.46
C THR A 22 0.65 -3.53 8.59
N LYS A 23 -0.64 -3.89 8.60
CA LYS A 23 -1.21 -4.81 9.61
C LYS A 23 -0.64 -6.22 9.50
N LYS A 24 -0.53 -6.79 8.30
CA LYS A 24 -0.08 -8.17 8.10
C LYS A 24 1.39 -8.37 8.46
N PHE A 25 2.23 -7.40 8.11
CA PHE A 25 3.68 -7.49 8.28
C PHE A 25 4.20 -6.70 9.48
N ASN A 26 3.31 -6.08 10.27
CA ASN A 26 3.64 -5.23 11.41
C ASN A 26 4.65 -4.12 11.05
N LEU A 27 4.37 -3.41 9.96
CA LEU A 27 5.20 -2.32 9.41
C LEU A 27 4.51 -0.97 9.60
N SER A 28 5.28 0.10 9.72
CA SER A 28 4.73 1.45 9.53
C SER A 28 4.38 1.70 8.06
N GLY A 29 3.52 2.68 7.80
CA GLY A 29 3.17 3.07 6.43
C GLY A 29 4.39 3.50 5.60
N GLU A 30 5.36 4.14 6.22
CA GLU A 30 6.63 4.52 5.57
C GLU A 30 7.51 3.30 5.27
N GLN A 31 7.69 2.40 6.24
CA GLN A 31 8.47 1.18 6.06
C GLN A 31 7.89 0.32 4.93
N ALA A 32 6.57 0.14 4.91
CA ALA A 32 5.90 -0.59 3.84
C ALA A 32 6.13 0.07 2.47
N ARG A 33 6.00 1.40 2.34
CA ARG A 33 6.31 2.10 1.08
C ARG A 33 7.75 1.90 0.63
N ASN A 34 8.71 2.12 1.52
CA ASN A 34 10.14 1.96 1.20
C ASN A 34 10.46 0.54 0.69
N MET A 35 9.76 -0.48 1.21
CA MET A 35 9.91 -1.86 0.74
C MET A 35 9.28 -2.11 -0.63
N LEU A 36 8.19 -1.41 -0.97
CA LEU A 36 7.44 -1.57 -2.22
C LEU A 36 8.00 -0.73 -3.36
N ASP A 37 8.57 0.43 -3.07
CA ASP A 37 9.06 1.41 -4.04
C ASP A 37 10.01 0.80 -5.09
N PRO A 38 10.95 -0.09 -4.75
CA PRO A 38 11.80 -0.73 -5.76
C PRO A 38 11.03 -1.52 -6.83
N TRP A 39 9.83 -2.04 -6.53
CA TRP A 39 8.99 -2.72 -7.53
C TRP A 39 8.10 -1.75 -8.29
N VAL A 40 7.68 -0.65 -7.65
CA VAL A 40 6.94 0.43 -8.30
C VAL A 40 7.83 1.11 -9.35
N GLU A 41 9.06 1.47 -8.98
CA GLU A 41 10.05 2.09 -9.88
C GLU A 41 10.39 1.20 -11.08
N ARG A 42 10.40 -0.12 -10.88
CA ARG A 42 10.65 -1.12 -11.94
C ARG A 42 9.39 -1.44 -12.76
N GLY A 43 8.25 -0.83 -12.47
CA GLY A 43 6.98 -1.07 -13.15
C GLY A 43 6.38 -2.46 -12.93
N LYS A 44 6.82 -3.18 -11.88
CA LYS A 44 6.31 -4.50 -11.49
C LYS A 44 5.12 -4.42 -10.53
N LEU A 45 4.94 -3.26 -9.89
CA LEU A 45 3.88 -3.02 -8.95
C LEU A 45 3.20 -1.70 -9.29
N ASP A 46 1.89 -1.73 -9.52
CA ASP A 46 1.11 -0.51 -9.65
C ASP A 46 0.73 0.02 -8.28
N ARG A 47 0.86 1.34 -8.12
CA ARG A 47 0.42 2.09 -6.94
C ARG A 47 -0.69 3.04 -7.35
N PHE A 48 -1.87 2.85 -6.78
CA PHE A 48 -3.00 3.77 -6.91
C PHE A 48 -3.17 4.57 -5.62
N LYS A 49 -3.03 5.89 -5.72
CA LYS A 49 -3.29 6.82 -4.61
C LYS A 49 -4.31 7.86 -5.08
N PRO A 50 -5.51 7.90 -4.52
CA PRO A 50 -6.49 8.93 -4.86
C PRO A 50 -5.92 10.31 -4.48
N THR A 51 -5.87 11.21 -5.46
CA THR A 51 -5.35 12.58 -5.30
C THR A 51 -6.38 13.55 -4.72
N ARG A 52 -7.66 13.16 -4.67
CA ARG A 52 -8.75 13.92 -4.07
C ARG A 52 -9.60 13.01 -3.19
N ILE A 53 -9.59 13.27 -1.89
CA ILE A 53 -10.63 12.81 -0.99
C ILE A 53 -11.81 13.76 -1.21
N CYS A 54 -13.01 13.26 -1.51
CA CYS A 54 -14.18 14.11 -1.74
C CYS A 54 -14.40 15.05 -0.54
N GLY A 55 -14.69 16.33 -0.82
CA GLY A 55 -14.60 17.47 0.13
C GLY A 55 -15.55 17.48 1.33
N GLY A 56 -16.07 16.33 1.75
CA GLY A 56 -16.91 16.17 2.95
C GLY A 56 -16.27 15.34 4.07
N CYS A 57 -15.21 14.57 3.80
CA CYS A 57 -14.56 13.75 4.82
C CYS A 57 -13.58 14.59 5.65
N LYS A 58 -14.01 15.04 6.84
CA LYS A 58 -13.17 15.76 7.83
C LYS A 58 -11.99 14.93 8.40
N CYS A 59 -11.80 13.70 7.94
CA CYS A 59 -10.79 12.75 8.39
C CYS A 59 -9.52 12.74 7.52
N VAL A 60 -9.19 13.85 6.84
CA VAL A 60 -7.97 13.98 6.02
C VAL A 60 -6.68 13.75 6.83
N ASN A 61 -6.74 13.91 8.15
CA ASN A 61 -5.62 13.67 9.07
C ASN A 61 -5.61 12.27 9.70
N ASP A 62 -6.55 11.39 9.33
CA ASP A 62 -6.58 10.02 9.84
C ASP A 62 -5.65 9.14 9.00
N GLU A 63 -4.52 8.74 9.59
CA GLU A 63 -3.52 7.90 8.93
C GLU A 63 -4.12 6.58 8.43
N CYS A 64 -5.01 5.96 9.21
CA CYS A 64 -5.66 4.71 8.81
C CYS A 64 -6.51 4.90 7.54
N LEU A 65 -7.25 6.00 7.42
CA LEU A 65 -7.98 6.33 6.20
C LEU A 65 -7.04 6.48 5.01
N VAL A 66 -5.96 7.25 5.16
CA VAL A 66 -4.98 7.45 4.07
C VAL A 66 -4.35 6.13 3.63
N LEU A 67 -3.95 5.27 4.56
CA LEU A 67 -3.36 3.97 4.26
C LEU A 67 -4.36 3.00 3.61
N SER A 68 -5.64 3.08 3.96
CA SER A 68 -6.69 2.24 3.38
C SER A 68 -7.00 2.59 1.91
N MET A 69 -6.75 3.85 1.53
CA MET A 69 -7.03 4.37 0.19
C MET A 69 -5.88 4.16 -0.80
N GLU A 70 -4.68 3.87 -0.28
CA GLU A 70 -3.49 3.59 -1.09
C GLU A 70 -3.44 2.10 -1.45
N LEU A 71 -3.62 1.79 -2.73
CA LEU A 71 -3.83 0.42 -3.22
C LEU A 71 -2.66 0.00 -4.11
N TYR A 72 -2.32 -1.29 -4.03
CA TYR A 72 -1.22 -1.91 -4.76
C TYR A 72 -1.71 -3.16 -5.50
N THR A 73 -1.24 -3.32 -6.74
CA THR A 73 -1.56 -4.47 -7.61
C THR A 73 -0.30 -4.92 -8.34
N TRP A 74 0.00 -6.22 -8.28
CA TRP A 74 1.14 -6.80 -9.00
C TRP A 74 0.87 -6.90 -10.51
N LYS A 75 1.90 -6.63 -11.32
CA LYS A 75 1.89 -6.76 -12.79
C LYS A 75 2.70 -7.95 -13.29
#